data_AF-A0A3E2HNM1-F1
#
_entry.id   AF-A0A3E2HNM1-F1
#
_cell.length_a   1.000
_cell.length_b   1.000
_cell.length_c   1.000
_cell.angle_alpha   90.00
_cell.angle_beta   90.00
_cell.angle_gamma   90.00
#
_symmetry.space_group_name_H-M   'P 1'
#
loop_
_entity.id
_entity.type
_entity.pdbx_description
1 polymer ?
#
loop_
_entity_poly.entity_id
_entity_poly.type
_entity_poly.pdbx_seq_one_letter_code
_entity_poly.pdbx_strand_id
1 'polypeptide(L)'
;MLGPLDKRRTRTRCVACARRKIKCDGGRPCVYCLKKNQECISQGAQRNTDLIFVHNKESRPETNTTSSVICRNVPPDISHQSVKHFFSEFLVTNNFGSELLDLKTLGAFQSSSSLYHAVLAVGALDLGHKSSTPILRRRGIMIQALTAYRTSIVAVKNDMASGQLLRSDASLWTTFFLGIFELMYDVSGEGWIKHMLYGTSSILQARGPAAHLSGPGRLFFITVRVFEICRALIYMEPTFLCTPPWVSLMKDIWDGDLLAYWHPKEELFDSMLECLDLSLNVMNILKKYLNLGQAPDNILFDLALAGHRIQSNLNEWHLRFQQWGKQAFATSSDEQSLLASTYYHAISIFLSGIFDYNMEFNHIITPALPLKVIQFHVTNILDLAELILHTTRLSRVLLFFPLRVAGARARTTLQKGMILLMLKEISTRSFIVADAFTTDLQRLWDS
;
A
#
# COMPACT_ATOMS: atom_id res chain seq x y z
N MET A 1 -0.79 19.53 37.60
CA MET A 1 -1.59 18.98 36.49
C MET A 1 -1.56 19.99 35.34
N LEU A 2 -1.22 19.56 34.14
CA LEU A 2 -1.15 20.41 32.93
C LEU A 2 -2.24 19.95 31.96
N GLY A 3 -3.03 20.88 31.43
CA GLY A 3 -4.22 20.60 30.63
C GLY A 3 -3.95 20.18 29.18
N PRO A 4 -4.96 19.59 28.50
CA PRO A 4 -4.82 18.92 27.20
C PRO A 4 -4.52 19.84 25.99
N LEU A 5 -4.46 21.17 26.19
CA LEU A 5 -4.08 22.15 25.16
C LEU A 5 -2.66 22.73 25.36
N ASP A 6 -1.89 22.21 26.31
CA ASP A 6 -0.55 22.70 26.61
C ASP A 6 0.49 22.19 25.59
N LYS A 7 0.76 23.01 24.57
CA LYS A 7 1.72 22.74 23.48
C LYS A 7 3.20 22.72 23.90
N ARG A 8 3.51 22.70 25.20
CA ARG A 8 4.90 22.64 25.75
C ARG A 8 5.66 21.36 25.39
N ARG A 9 5.00 20.31 24.90
CA ARG A 9 5.65 19.08 24.40
C ARG A 9 6.08 19.16 22.92
N THR A 10 5.64 20.15 22.15
CA THR A 10 5.77 20.14 20.67
C THR A 10 6.58 21.30 20.09
N ARG A 11 7.20 22.16 20.92
CA ARG A 11 8.06 23.25 20.43
C ARG A 11 9.29 23.45 21.33
N THR A 12 10.48 23.15 20.81
CA THR A 12 11.77 23.48 21.43
C THR A 12 12.02 24.98 21.39
N ARG A 13 12.50 25.56 22.50
CA ARG A 13 12.88 26.98 22.58
C ARG A 13 14.05 27.24 21.62
N CYS A 14 14.17 28.44 21.07
CA CYS A 14 15.40 28.83 20.36
C CYS A 14 16.55 29.03 21.37
N VAL A 15 17.79 28.98 20.89
CA VAL A 15 19.00 29.12 21.72
C VAL A 15 18.97 30.43 22.52
N ALA A 16 18.55 31.54 21.88
CA ALA A 16 18.50 32.86 22.51
C ALA A 16 17.49 32.91 23.69
N CYS A 17 16.25 32.46 23.47
CA CYS A 17 15.22 32.43 24.52
C CYS A 17 15.57 31.45 25.64
N ALA A 18 16.22 30.33 25.32
CA ALA A 18 16.69 29.37 26.33
C ALA A 18 17.81 29.94 27.20
N ARG A 19 18.83 30.56 26.60
CA ARG A 19 19.94 31.20 27.33
C ARG A 19 19.45 32.30 28.25
N ARG A 20 18.43 33.06 27.83
CA ARG A 20 17.80 34.13 28.63
C ARG A 20 16.76 33.63 29.63
N LYS A 21 16.44 32.32 29.64
CA LYS A 21 15.41 31.70 30.49
C LYS A 21 14.00 32.34 30.34
N ILE A 22 13.68 32.86 29.16
CA ILE A 22 12.38 33.45 28.85
C ILE A 22 11.51 32.51 28.00
N LYS A 23 10.21 32.80 27.90
CA LYS A 23 9.25 32.02 27.11
C LYS A 23 9.46 32.29 25.62
N CYS A 24 9.65 31.23 24.83
CA CYS A 24 9.67 31.27 23.37
C CYS A 24 8.26 30.91 22.85
N ASP A 25 7.73 31.70 21.91
CA ASP A 25 6.46 31.39 21.23
C ASP A 25 6.61 30.29 20.17
N GLY A 26 7.86 30.00 19.77
CA GLY A 26 8.22 28.91 18.88
C GLY A 26 8.02 29.22 17.38
N GLY A 27 7.70 30.47 17.00
CA GLY A 27 7.87 30.95 15.63
C GLY A 27 9.35 30.99 15.21
N ARG A 28 9.63 30.97 13.91
CA ARG A 28 10.99 31.13 13.36
C ARG A 28 10.99 32.22 12.28
N PRO A 29 11.52 33.43 12.57
CA PRO A 29 12.03 33.88 13.86
C PRO A 29 10.93 34.05 14.93
N CYS A 30 11.26 33.82 16.21
CA CYS A 30 10.32 34.02 17.31
C CYS A 30 10.11 35.51 17.60
N VAL A 31 8.98 35.89 18.22
CA VAL A 31 8.59 37.30 18.42
C VAL A 31 9.64 38.08 19.20
N TYR A 32 10.29 37.43 20.17
CA TYR A 32 11.37 38.03 20.94
C TYR A 32 12.61 38.32 20.09
N CYS A 33 13.07 37.32 19.32
CA CYS A 33 14.24 37.46 18.44
C CYS A 33 14.01 38.52 17.36
N LEU A 34 12.80 38.57 16.79
CA LEU A 34 12.41 39.58 15.81
C LEU A 34 12.47 40.99 16.40
N LYS A 35 11.89 41.21 17.59
CA LYS A 35 11.90 42.54 18.26
C LYS A 35 13.29 42.99 18.71
N LYS A 36 14.19 42.06 19.00
CA LYS A 36 15.56 42.38 19.45
C LYS A 36 16.59 42.34 18.32
N ASN A 37 16.13 42.13 17.09
CA ASN A 37 16.97 41.99 15.90
C ASN A 37 18.13 41.01 16.12
N GLN A 38 17.82 39.86 16.74
CA GLN A 38 18.79 38.80 17.03
C GLN A 38 18.43 37.52 16.28
N GLU A 39 19.45 36.75 15.93
CA GLU A 39 19.32 35.52 15.16
C GLU A 39 18.56 34.41 15.95
N CYS A 40 17.54 33.82 15.32
CA CYS A 40 16.63 32.87 15.97
C CYS A 40 16.99 31.41 15.64
N ILE A 41 18.05 30.89 16.26
CA ILE A 41 18.57 29.54 16.00
C ILE A 41 17.85 28.48 16.85
N SER A 42 17.40 27.39 16.22
CA SER A 42 16.78 26.27 16.92
C SER A 42 17.80 25.38 17.63
N GLN A 43 17.44 24.84 18.79
CA GLN A 43 18.28 23.95 19.61
C GLN A 43 18.42 22.52 19.05
N GLY A 44 18.59 22.36 17.74
CA GLY A 44 18.74 21.06 17.09
C GLY A 44 19.94 20.28 17.66
N ALA A 45 19.63 19.17 18.32
CA ALA A 45 20.49 18.08 18.81
C ALA A 45 21.95 18.08 18.33
N GLN A 46 22.85 18.74 19.05
CA GLN A 46 24.23 18.32 19.16
C GLN A 46 24.31 17.23 20.25
N ARG A 47 24.37 15.96 19.84
CA ARG A 47 24.89 14.89 20.71
C ARG A 47 26.35 14.69 20.34
N ASN A 48 27.21 15.38 21.06
CA ASN A 48 28.62 15.03 21.20
C ASN A 48 28.69 13.81 22.12
N THR A 49 29.18 12.68 21.63
CA THR A 49 29.67 11.59 22.48
C THR A 49 31.09 11.31 22.07
N ASP A 50 32.01 11.76 22.90
CA ASP A 50 33.45 11.53 22.79
C ASP A 50 33.73 10.03 22.69
N LEU A 51 34.38 9.62 21.59
CA LEU A 51 34.92 8.29 21.40
C LEU A 51 36.34 8.27 21.99
N ILE A 52 36.55 7.42 23.00
CA ILE A 52 37.87 7.13 23.55
C ILE A 52 38.59 6.20 22.57
N PHE A 53 39.67 6.68 21.96
CA PHE A 53 40.55 5.91 21.09
C PHE A 53 41.59 5.15 21.93
N VAL A 54 41.61 3.82 21.86
CA VAL A 54 42.76 3.01 22.27
C VAL A 54 43.71 2.91 21.08
N HIS A 55 44.86 3.57 21.19
CA HIS A 55 45.97 3.47 20.25
C HIS A 55 46.62 2.10 20.34
N ASN A 56 46.81 1.42 19.21
CA ASN A 56 47.89 0.44 19.06
C ASN A 56 48.69 0.81 17.81
N LYS A 57 50.01 0.97 18.00
CA LYS A 57 50.94 1.56 17.04
C LYS A 57 51.23 0.62 15.85
N GLU A 58 51.08 1.22 14.67
CA GLU A 58 51.94 1.20 13.47
C GLU A 58 52.45 -0.11 12.85
N SER A 59 52.14 -0.29 11.56
CA SER A 59 53.14 -0.19 10.47
C SER A 59 52.45 -0.07 9.09
N ARG A 60 52.79 0.99 8.33
CA ARG A 60 52.46 1.24 6.90
C ARG A 60 53.50 0.55 5.98
N PRO A 61 53.39 0.63 4.63
CA PRO A 61 52.23 0.53 3.73
C PRO A 61 52.51 -0.45 2.55
N GLU A 62 51.51 -0.87 1.76
CA GLU A 62 51.62 -0.96 0.28
C GLU A 62 50.31 -1.39 -0.42
N THR A 63 49.94 -0.56 -1.41
CA THR A 63 49.27 -0.78 -2.71
C THR A 63 48.07 -1.75 -2.89
N ASN A 64 46.98 -1.14 -3.40
CA ASN A 64 45.99 -1.63 -4.38
C ASN A 64 45.25 -2.96 -4.11
N THR A 65 43.94 -2.87 -3.85
CA THR A 65 42.84 -3.29 -4.75
C THR A 65 41.51 -3.11 -4.01
N THR A 66 40.61 -2.29 -4.56
CA THR A 66 39.26 -2.04 -4.03
C THR A 66 38.43 -3.32 -3.97
N SER A 67 38.40 -3.94 -2.79
CA SER A 67 37.46 -5.00 -2.44
C SER A 67 36.37 -4.42 -1.54
N SER A 68 35.11 -4.73 -1.86
CA SER A 68 33.91 -4.29 -1.15
C SER A 68 33.98 -4.58 0.34
N VAL A 69 33.91 -3.54 1.16
CA VAL A 69 33.86 -3.67 2.62
C VAL A 69 32.45 -4.06 3.03
N ILE A 70 32.23 -5.36 3.26
CA ILE A 70 31.07 -5.89 3.98
C ILE A 70 31.18 -5.42 5.44
N CYS A 71 30.13 -4.76 5.94
CA CYS A 71 30.01 -4.41 7.36
C CYS A 71 30.00 -5.69 8.22
N ARG A 72 31.09 -5.92 8.97
CA ARG A 72 31.17 -6.94 10.02
C ARG A 72 30.53 -6.43 11.32
N ASN A 73 29.43 -7.07 11.73
CA ASN A 73 29.09 -7.45 13.11
C ASN A 73 27.58 -7.78 13.28
N VAL A 74 27.07 -8.71 12.46
CA VAL A 74 25.84 -9.46 12.73
C VAL A 74 26.18 -10.94 12.48
N PRO A 75 25.76 -11.90 13.34
CA PRO A 75 26.04 -13.31 13.10
C PRO A 75 25.58 -13.69 11.68
N PRO A 76 26.49 -14.17 10.80
CA PRO A 76 26.19 -14.38 9.39
C PRO A 76 25.03 -15.35 9.14
N ASP A 77 24.72 -16.22 10.10
CA ASP A 77 23.69 -17.26 10.00
C ASP A 77 22.25 -16.69 9.94
N ILE A 78 21.90 -15.76 10.83
CA ILE A 78 20.51 -15.28 10.95
C ILE A 78 20.13 -14.39 9.76
N SER A 79 21.06 -13.56 9.27
CA SER A 79 20.79 -12.70 8.11
C SER A 79 20.59 -13.51 6.84
N HIS A 80 21.40 -14.55 6.63
CA HIS A 80 21.25 -15.45 5.50
C HIS A 80 19.93 -16.23 5.58
N GLN A 81 19.52 -16.64 6.78
CA GLN A 81 18.25 -17.30 7.01
C GLN A 81 17.05 -16.40 6.64
N SER A 82 17.06 -15.14 7.05
CA SER A 82 15.96 -14.20 6.77
C SER A 82 15.83 -13.89 5.27
N VAL A 83 16.95 -13.69 4.56
CA VAL A 83 16.92 -13.52 3.08
C VAL A 83 16.44 -14.81 2.40
N LYS A 84 16.93 -15.98 2.84
CA LYS A 84 16.47 -17.27 2.31
C LYS A 84 14.97 -17.42 2.49
N HIS A 85 14.47 -17.16 3.70
CA HIS A 85 13.06 -17.22 4.06
C HIS A 85 12.19 -16.33 3.16
N PHE A 86 12.65 -15.11 2.88
CA PHE A 86 11.96 -14.20 1.98
C PHE A 86 11.71 -14.82 0.59
N PHE A 87 12.76 -15.38 -0.02
CA PHE A 87 12.66 -15.95 -1.36
C PHE A 87 11.98 -17.32 -1.40
N SER A 88 12.24 -18.20 -0.41
CA SER A 88 11.75 -19.58 -0.44
C SER A 88 10.34 -19.75 0.11
N GLU A 89 9.88 -18.83 0.96
CA GLU A 89 8.57 -18.96 1.61
C GLU A 89 7.70 -17.71 1.44
N PHE A 90 8.21 -16.52 1.76
CA PHE A 90 7.39 -15.31 1.71
C PHE A 90 6.88 -15.01 0.30
N LEU A 91 7.75 -14.92 -0.71
CA LEU A 91 7.34 -14.67 -2.09
C LEU A 91 6.50 -15.82 -2.68
N VAL A 92 6.81 -17.07 -2.33
CA VAL A 92 6.08 -18.25 -2.82
C VAL A 92 4.64 -18.25 -2.29
N THR A 93 4.40 -17.70 -1.11
CA THR A 93 3.07 -17.65 -0.47
C THR A 93 2.37 -16.29 -0.61
N ASN A 94 2.96 -15.37 -1.39
CA ASN A 94 2.41 -14.03 -1.66
C ASN A 94 2.59 -13.66 -3.14
N ASN A 95 1.77 -14.25 -4.00
CA ASN A 95 1.56 -13.79 -5.37
C ASN A 95 0.85 -12.43 -5.33
N PHE A 96 1.57 -11.37 -5.70
CA PHE A 96 1.06 -9.99 -5.68
C PHE A 96 0.21 -9.64 -6.92
N GLY A 97 -0.38 -10.62 -7.60
CA GLY A 97 -1.31 -10.41 -8.72
C GLY A 97 -0.67 -10.37 -10.11
N SER A 98 0.61 -10.74 -10.21
CA SER A 98 1.33 -10.85 -11.48
C SER A 98 2.22 -12.09 -11.47
N GLU A 99 1.93 -13.04 -12.37
CA GLU A 99 2.75 -14.24 -12.58
C GLU A 99 4.15 -13.92 -13.15
N LEU A 100 4.37 -12.68 -13.60
CA LEU A 100 5.63 -12.23 -14.18
C LEU A 100 6.70 -11.89 -13.12
N LEU A 101 6.35 -11.95 -11.83
CA LEU A 101 7.30 -11.77 -10.73
C LEU A 101 8.14 -13.05 -10.51
N ASP A 102 9.17 -13.27 -11.31
CA ASP A 102 10.16 -14.33 -11.08
C ASP A 102 11.31 -13.86 -10.15
N LEU A 103 11.99 -14.79 -9.48
CA LEU A 103 13.23 -14.58 -8.73
C LEU A 103 14.29 -13.85 -9.56
N LYS A 104 14.30 -14.05 -10.88
CA LYS A 104 15.20 -13.36 -11.83
C LYS A 104 14.97 -11.85 -11.84
N THR A 105 13.74 -11.38 -11.64
CA THR A 105 13.38 -9.97 -11.60
C THR A 105 14.02 -9.25 -10.40
N LEU A 106 14.35 -10.01 -9.34
CA LEU A 106 15.08 -9.55 -8.17
C LEU A 106 16.56 -9.97 -8.18
N GLY A 107 17.08 -10.54 -9.27
CA GLY A 107 18.40 -11.19 -9.32
C GLY A 107 19.60 -10.30 -8.94
N ALA A 108 19.46 -8.97 -9.04
CA ALA A 108 20.48 -7.99 -8.64
C ALA A 108 20.26 -7.38 -7.24
N PHE A 109 19.38 -7.96 -6.40
CA PHE A 109 19.03 -7.36 -5.12
C PHE A 109 20.22 -7.15 -4.18
N GLN A 110 21.22 -8.03 -4.23
CA GLN A 110 22.43 -7.94 -3.39
C GLN A 110 23.31 -6.73 -3.74
N SER A 111 23.24 -6.26 -4.99
CA SER A 111 24.02 -5.10 -5.46
C SER A 111 23.43 -3.77 -5.00
N SER A 112 22.18 -3.77 -4.52
CA SER A 112 21.50 -2.59 -3.97
C SER A 112 21.39 -2.74 -2.45
N SER A 113 22.11 -1.88 -1.71
CA SER A 113 22.05 -1.88 -0.25
C SER A 113 20.61 -1.64 0.27
N SER A 114 19.90 -0.71 -0.36
CA SER A 114 18.49 -0.41 -0.07
C SER A 114 17.61 -1.65 -0.27
N LEU A 115 17.65 -2.29 -1.43
CA LEU A 115 16.82 -3.46 -1.70
C LEU A 115 17.20 -4.67 -0.84
N TYR A 116 18.49 -4.93 -0.65
CA TYR A 116 18.97 -6.01 0.22
C TYR A 116 18.41 -5.91 1.64
N HIS A 117 18.46 -4.70 2.23
CA HIS A 117 17.97 -4.50 3.57
C HIS A 117 16.44 -4.51 3.67
N ALA A 118 15.71 -4.09 2.63
CA ALA A 118 14.25 -4.25 2.56
C ALA A 118 13.84 -5.73 2.53
N VAL A 119 14.50 -6.53 1.67
CA VAL A 119 14.29 -7.99 1.58
C VAL A 119 14.59 -8.67 2.93
N LEU A 120 15.72 -8.33 3.56
CA LEU A 120 16.08 -8.83 4.88
C LEU A 120 15.00 -8.49 5.92
N ALA A 121 14.49 -7.26 5.91
CA ALA A 121 13.50 -6.78 6.86
C ALA A 121 12.19 -7.56 6.77
N VAL A 122 11.65 -7.73 5.56
CA VAL A 122 10.41 -8.49 5.31
C VAL A 122 10.60 -9.96 5.69
N GLY A 123 11.69 -10.58 5.22
CA GLY A 123 11.98 -11.99 5.52
C GLY A 123 12.14 -12.26 7.01
N ALA A 124 12.85 -11.38 7.73
CA ALA A 124 13.00 -11.48 9.17
C ALA A 124 11.66 -11.29 9.90
N LEU A 125 10.87 -10.29 9.52
CA LEU A 125 9.59 -10.02 10.18
C LEU A 125 8.60 -11.18 10.01
N ASP A 126 8.48 -11.71 8.79
CA ASP A 126 7.61 -12.86 8.50
C ASP A 126 8.03 -14.11 9.30
N LEU A 127 9.33 -14.42 9.29
CA LEU A 127 9.90 -15.52 10.07
C LEU A 127 9.63 -15.34 11.58
N GLY A 128 9.69 -14.09 12.06
CA GLY A 128 9.38 -13.72 13.43
C GLY A 128 7.93 -13.99 13.82
N HIS A 129 6.97 -13.78 12.90
CA HIS A 129 5.54 -14.00 13.15
C HIS A 129 5.14 -15.47 13.20
N LYS A 130 5.92 -16.37 12.59
CA LYS A 130 5.62 -17.81 12.62
C LYS A 130 5.49 -18.34 14.05
N SER A 131 4.44 -19.13 14.28
CA SER A 131 4.12 -19.74 15.57
C SER A 131 5.16 -20.78 16.01
N SER A 132 5.89 -21.37 15.07
CA SER A 132 6.96 -22.33 15.30
C SER A 132 8.28 -21.68 15.78
N THR A 133 8.39 -20.35 15.77
CA THR A 133 9.62 -19.65 16.18
C THR A 133 9.67 -19.48 17.70
N PRO A 134 10.71 -20.02 18.41
CA PRO A 134 10.83 -19.88 19.87
C PRO A 134 10.89 -18.41 20.32
N ILE A 135 10.29 -18.09 21.48
CA ILE A 135 10.14 -16.71 21.99
C ILE A 135 11.48 -15.94 22.04
N LEU A 136 12.54 -16.57 22.56
CA LEU A 136 13.87 -15.94 22.65
C LEU A 136 14.46 -15.64 21.26
N ARG A 137 14.22 -16.52 20.29
CA ARG A 137 14.64 -16.35 18.89
C ARG A 137 13.82 -15.26 18.19
N ARG A 138 12.51 -15.19 18.48
CA ARG A 138 11.59 -14.16 17.95
C ARG A 138 12.06 -12.74 18.28
N ARG A 139 12.55 -12.50 19.51
CA ARG A 139 13.07 -11.18 19.90
C ARG A 139 14.31 -10.78 19.09
N GLY A 140 15.25 -11.71 18.87
CA GLY A 140 16.44 -11.45 18.05
C GLY A 140 16.10 -11.17 16.59
N ILE A 141 15.19 -11.97 16.01
CA ILE A 141 14.70 -11.79 14.64
C ILE A 141 13.97 -10.45 14.48
N MET A 142 13.14 -10.05 15.45
CA MET A 142 12.45 -8.75 15.41
C MET A 142 13.42 -7.57 15.45
N ILE A 143 14.47 -7.63 16.28
CA ILE A 143 15.52 -6.61 16.32
C ILE A 143 16.24 -6.55 14.97
N GLN A 144 16.51 -7.70 14.34
CA GLN A 144 17.10 -7.75 13.00
C GLN A 144 16.18 -7.11 11.95
N ALA A 145 14.89 -7.45 11.96
CA ALA A 145 13.89 -6.91 11.05
C ALA A 145 13.83 -5.38 11.11
N LEU A 146 13.74 -4.82 12.33
CA LEU A 146 13.72 -3.37 12.56
C LEU A 146 15.04 -2.68 12.20
N THR A 147 16.17 -3.32 12.50
CA THR A 147 17.48 -2.81 12.11
C THR A 147 17.61 -2.74 10.59
N ALA A 148 17.19 -3.80 9.90
CA ALA A 148 17.23 -3.89 8.44
C ALA A 148 16.30 -2.86 7.79
N TYR A 149 15.05 -2.73 8.27
CA TYR A 149 14.11 -1.71 7.81
C TYR A 149 14.70 -0.30 7.95
N ARG A 150 15.28 0.02 9.11
CA ARG A 150 15.94 1.30 9.34
C ARG A 150 17.12 1.53 8.38
N THR A 151 17.98 0.52 8.20
CA THR A 151 19.13 0.63 7.29
C THR A 151 18.68 0.84 5.85
N SER A 152 17.64 0.14 5.41
CA SER A 152 17.03 0.33 4.09
C SER A 152 16.52 1.75 3.89
N ILE A 153 15.82 2.34 4.87
CA ILE A 153 15.36 3.74 4.78
C ILE A 153 16.53 4.72 4.68
N VAL A 154 17.61 4.49 5.43
CA VAL A 154 18.82 5.32 5.34
C VAL A 154 19.46 5.20 3.95
N ALA A 155 19.54 3.98 3.40
CA ALA A 155 20.04 3.77 2.05
C ALA A 155 19.17 4.47 0.99
N VAL A 156 17.84 4.37 1.07
CA VAL A 156 16.90 5.09 0.18
C VAL A 156 17.12 6.61 0.25
N LYS A 157 17.36 7.17 1.44
CA LYS A 157 17.67 8.60 1.59
C LYS A 157 18.98 8.99 0.90
N ASN A 158 19.99 8.12 0.93
CA ASN A 158 21.25 8.35 0.23
C ASN A 158 21.07 8.22 -1.29
N ASP A 159 20.28 7.24 -1.75
CA ASP A 159 19.92 7.06 -3.17
C ASP A 159 19.16 8.28 -3.70
N MET A 160 18.31 8.89 -2.87
CA MET A 160 17.61 10.13 -3.19
C MET A 160 18.56 11.32 -3.29
N ALA A 161 19.47 11.48 -2.32
CA ALA A 161 20.44 12.58 -2.32
C ALA A 161 21.45 12.51 -3.49
N SER A 162 21.74 11.30 -3.97
CA SER A 162 22.63 11.05 -5.12
C SER A 162 21.92 11.03 -6.48
N GLY A 163 20.59 11.20 -6.51
CA GLY A 163 19.79 11.17 -7.74
C GLY A 163 19.62 9.77 -8.36
N GLN A 164 20.04 8.70 -7.67
CA GLN A 164 19.93 7.31 -8.14
C GLN A 164 18.51 6.75 -7.99
N LEU A 165 17.71 7.29 -7.07
CA LEU A 165 16.36 6.80 -6.76
C LEU A 165 15.45 6.67 -8.00
N LEU A 166 15.52 7.65 -8.91
CA LEU A 166 14.68 7.68 -10.11
C LEU A 166 15.23 6.80 -11.25
N ARG A 167 16.46 6.30 -11.15
CA ARG A 167 17.13 5.56 -12.22
C ARG A 167 17.22 4.05 -11.97
N SER A 168 16.99 3.61 -10.74
CA SER A 168 17.23 2.22 -10.32
C SER A 168 15.94 1.46 -10.06
N ASP A 169 15.64 0.42 -10.84
CA ASP A 169 14.47 -0.44 -10.58
C ASP A 169 14.51 -1.10 -9.20
N ALA A 170 15.70 -1.26 -8.61
CA ALA A 170 15.84 -1.71 -7.23
C ALA A 170 15.18 -0.74 -6.23
N SER A 171 15.19 0.57 -6.51
CA SER A 171 14.52 1.55 -5.66
C SER A 171 13.00 1.41 -5.64
N LEU A 172 12.38 1.01 -6.78
CA LEU A 172 10.95 0.72 -6.86
C LEU A 172 10.59 -0.49 -5.98
N TRP A 173 11.31 -1.60 -6.14
CA TRP A 173 11.13 -2.79 -5.31
C TRP A 173 11.40 -2.51 -3.83
N THR A 174 12.39 -1.66 -3.53
CA THR A 174 12.70 -1.26 -2.15
C THR A 174 11.50 -0.59 -1.51
N THR A 175 10.92 0.45 -2.14
CA THR A 175 9.78 1.15 -1.54
C THR A 175 8.55 0.26 -1.42
N PHE A 176 8.33 -0.64 -2.39
CA PHE A 176 7.26 -1.62 -2.29
C PHE A 176 7.45 -2.56 -1.09
N PHE A 177 8.62 -3.18 -0.92
CA PHE A 177 8.86 -4.11 0.19
C PHE A 177 8.91 -3.42 1.56
N LEU A 178 9.34 -2.17 1.64
CA LEU A 178 9.21 -1.39 2.87
C LEU A 178 7.73 -1.09 3.20
N GLY A 179 6.88 -0.86 2.20
CA GLY A 179 5.44 -0.79 2.40
C GLY A 179 4.84 -2.13 2.88
N ILE A 180 5.27 -3.25 2.30
CA ILE A 180 4.87 -4.59 2.76
C ILE A 180 5.29 -4.83 4.22
N PHE A 181 6.51 -4.45 4.60
CA PHE A 181 6.97 -4.50 5.98
C PHE A 181 6.03 -3.74 6.92
N GLU A 182 5.58 -2.55 6.52
CA GLU A 182 4.68 -1.73 7.33
C GLU A 182 3.29 -2.36 7.48
N LEU A 183 2.74 -3.04 6.46
CA LEU A 183 1.50 -3.81 6.60
C LEU A 183 1.61 -4.94 7.63
N MET A 184 2.83 -5.47 7.82
CA MET A 184 3.11 -6.53 8.77
C MET A 184 3.46 -6.01 10.17
N TYR A 185 3.91 -4.75 10.30
CA TYR A 185 4.43 -4.21 11.55
C TYR A 185 3.53 -3.15 12.20
N ASP A 186 2.82 -2.34 11.41
CA ASP A 186 1.99 -1.24 11.86
C ASP A 186 0.50 -1.60 11.76
N VAL A 187 -0.11 -1.89 12.91
CA VAL A 187 -1.53 -2.25 13.04
C VAL A 187 -2.45 -1.17 12.45
N SER A 188 -2.04 0.10 12.48
CA SER A 188 -2.89 1.20 11.99
C SER A 188 -2.97 1.28 10.46
N GLY A 189 -2.02 0.69 9.74
CA GLY A 189 -1.89 0.81 8.29
C GLY A 189 -1.43 2.19 7.78
N GLU A 190 -1.28 3.18 8.66
CA GLU A 190 -0.87 4.55 8.32
C GLU A 190 0.53 4.62 7.70
N GLY A 191 1.45 3.77 8.16
CA GLY A 191 2.76 3.61 7.53
C GLY A 191 2.61 3.28 6.06
N TRP A 192 1.89 2.20 5.75
CA TRP A 192 1.75 1.69 4.39
C TRP A 192 1.16 2.73 3.43
N ILE A 193 0.13 3.48 3.86
CA ILE A 193 -0.47 4.54 3.02
C ILE A 193 0.62 5.56 2.63
N LYS A 194 1.42 6.00 3.60
CA LYS A 194 2.51 6.96 3.36
C LYS A 194 3.58 6.39 2.45
N HIS A 195 3.92 5.12 2.61
CA HIS A 195 4.95 4.46 1.79
C HIS A 195 4.49 4.23 0.36
N MET A 196 3.23 3.85 0.16
CA MET A 196 2.63 3.73 -1.16
C MET A 196 2.54 5.10 -1.83
N LEU A 197 1.91 6.10 -1.20
CA LEU A 197 1.71 7.42 -1.79
C LEU A 197 3.01 8.20 -2.01
N TYR A 198 3.77 8.40 -0.94
CA TYR A 198 4.96 9.27 -0.93
C TYR A 198 6.27 8.54 -1.23
N GLY A 199 6.23 7.21 -1.34
CA GLY A 199 7.34 6.37 -1.80
C GLY A 199 7.08 5.87 -3.21
N THR A 200 6.39 4.73 -3.31
CA THR A 200 6.23 3.98 -4.57
C THR A 200 5.55 4.79 -5.68
N SER A 201 4.35 5.31 -5.42
CA SER A 201 3.56 6.07 -6.41
C SER A 201 4.22 7.39 -6.79
N SER A 202 4.98 8.01 -5.86
CA SER A 202 5.76 9.22 -6.15
C SER A 202 6.97 8.93 -7.07
N ILE A 203 7.68 7.81 -6.87
CA ILE A 203 8.79 7.42 -7.75
C ILE A 203 8.27 7.06 -9.14
N LEU A 204 7.16 6.31 -9.24
CA LEU A 204 6.53 5.99 -10.53
C LEU A 204 6.17 7.26 -11.32
N GLN A 205 5.48 8.21 -10.67
CA GLN A 205 5.12 9.48 -11.29
C GLN A 205 6.34 10.31 -11.70
N ALA A 206 7.38 10.35 -10.88
CA ALA A 206 8.61 11.09 -11.18
C ALA A 206 9.41 10.49 -12.35
N ARG A 207 9.36 9.16 -12.54
CA ARG A 207 9.94 8.50 -13.72
C ARG A 207 9.13 8.72 -14.99
N GLY A 208 7.81 8.87 -14.82
CA GLY A 208 6.86 9.03 -15.90
C GLY A 208 6.52 7.70 -16.60
N PRO A 209 5.37 7.65 -17.31
CA PRO A 209 4.84 6.41 -17.88
C PRO A 209 5.77 5.75 -18.90
N ALA A 210 6.49 6.54 -19.70
CA ALA A 210 7.41 6.01 -20.72
C ALA A 210 8.53 5.12 -20.13
N ALA A 211 8.94 5.36 -18.88
CA ALA A 211 9.94 4.54 -18.19
C ALA A 211 9.43 3.12 -17.86
N HIS A 212 8.13 2.87 -17.99
CA HIS A 212 7.46 1.62 -17.65
C HIS A 212 6.89 0.90 -18.88
N LEU A 213 7.24 1.33 -20.10
CA LEU A 213 6.81 0.69 -21.34
C LEU A 213 7.54 -0.63 -21.61
N SER A 214 8.74 -0.83 -21.06
CA SER A 214 9.52 -2.06 -21.21
C SER A 214 10.44 -2.32 -20.02
N GLY A 215 11.12 -3.49 -20.00
CA GLY A 215 12.12 -3.82 -18.98
C GLY A 215 11.56 -4.12 -17.58
N PRO A 216 12.43 -4.18 -16.54
CA PRO A 216 12.01 -4.54 -15.18
C PRO A 216 11.07 -3.50 -14.54
N GLY A 217 11.22 -2.22 -14.89
CA GLY A 217 10.30 -1.15 -14.51
C GLY A 217 8.85 -1.39 -14.95
N ARG A 218 8.62 -1.99 -16.13
CA ARG A 218 7.27 -2.40 -16.60
C ARG A 218 6.65 -3.46 -15.71
N LEU A 219 7.42 -4.51 -15.38
CA LEU A 219 6.94 -5.62 -14.55
C LEU A 219 6.58 -5.16 -13.14
N PHE A 220 7.40 -4.26 -12.57
CA PHE A 220 7.09 -3.62 -11.31
C PHE A 220 5.75 -2.88 -11.39
N PHE A 221 5.59 -2.01 -12.39
CA PHE A 221 4.38 -1.21 -12.56
C PHE A 221 3.11 -2.09 -12.64
N ILE A 222 3.12 -3.13 -13.48
CA ILE A 222 2.00 -4.10 -13.59
C ILE A 222 1.68 -4.72 -12.22
N THR A 223 2.71 -5.14 -11.47
CA THR A 223 2.53 -5.79 -10.17
C THR A 223 1.92 -4.84 -9.13
N VAL A 224 2.40 -3.61 -9.04
CA VAL A 224 1.95 -2.67 -7.98
C VAL A 224 0.64 -1.96 -8.32
N ARG A 225 0.21 -1.97 -9.59
CA ARG A 225 -1.01 -1.30 -10.06
C ARG A 225 -2.23 -1.66 -9.23
N VAL A 226 -2.44 -2.95 -8.96
CA VAL A 226 -3.61 -3.42 -8.17
C VAL A 226 -3.62 -2.86 -6.74
N PHE A 227 -2.44 -2.68 -6.13
CA PHE A 227 -2.34 -2.10 -4.78
C PHE A 227 -2.70 -0.62 -4.77
N GLU A 228 -2.27 0.14 -5.78
CA GLU A 228 -2.62 1.55 -5.93
C GLU A 228 -4.13 1.72 -6.20
N ILE A 229 -4.73 0.86 -7.03
CA ILE A 229 -6.19 0.84 -7.25
C ILE A 229 -6.93 0.56 -5.92
N CYS A 230 -6.53 -0.49 -5.20
CA CYS A 230 -7.17 -0.85 -3.94
C CYS A 230 -7.00 0.24 -2.88
N ARG A 231 -5.82 0.86 -2.78
CA ARG A 231 -5.57 2.00 -1.91
C ARG A 231 -6.55 3.14 -2.22
N ALA A 232 -6.62 3.54 -3.48
CA ALA A 232 -7.49 4.65 -3.90
C ALA A 232 -8.97 4.37 -3.60
N LEU A 233 -9.43 3.13 -3.80
CA LEU A 233 -10.79 2.70 -3.46
C LEU A 233 -11.06 2.55 -1.95
N ILE A 234 -10.10 2.09 -1.16
CA ILE A 234 -10.29 1.95 0.29
C ILE A 234 -10.35 3.31 0.98
N TYR A 235 -9.49 4.24 0.54
CA TYR A 235 -9.33 5.54 1.18
C TYR A 235 -10.09 6.67 0.48
N MET A 236 -10.75 6.39 -0.65
CA MET A 236 -11.48 7.40 -1.42
C MET A 236 -10.60 8.59 -1.81
N GLU A 237 -9.44 8.27 -2.38
CA GLU A 237 -8.45 9.26 -2.82
C GLU A 237 -8.17 9.18 -4.32
N PRO A 238 -7.80 10.28 -4.98
CA PRO A 238 -7.36 10.26 -6.37
C PRO A 238 -6.14 9.38 -6.59
N THR A 239 -5.96 8.94 -7.84
CA THR A 239 -4.79 8.19 -8.27
C THR A 239 -4.29 8.69 -9.63
N PHE A 240 -2.97 8.63 -9.83
CA PHE A 240 -2.34 8.97 -11.11
C PHE A 240 -2.75 8.01 -12.24
N LEU A 241 -3.22 6.81 -11.88
CA LEU A 241 -3.67 5.79 -12.84
C LEU A 241 -4.85 6.25 -13.71
N CYS A 242 -5.68 7.19 -13.22
CA CYS A 242 -6.79 7.76 -13.99
C CYS A 242 -6.35 8.82 -15.01
N THR A 243 -5.07 9.22 -15.02
CA THR A 243 -4.61 10.30 -15.91
C THR A 243 -4.29 9.77 -17.32
N PRO A 244 -4.53 10.55 -18.39
CA PRO A 244 -4.39 10.09 -19.77
C PRO A 244 -3.05 9.42 -20.12
N PRO A 245 -1.87 9.91 -19.64
CA PRO A 245 -0.60 9.28 -19.96
C PRO A 245 -0.46 7.85 -19.41
N TRP A 246 -1.08 7.56 -18.25
CA TRP A 246 -1.03 6.24 -17.62
C TRP A 246 -2.08 5.29 -18.17
N VAL A 247 -3.23 5.81 -18.59
CA VAL A 247 -4.23 5.05 -19.36
C VAL A 247 -3.64 4.62 -20.70
N SER A 248 -2.96 5.53 -21.42
CA SER A 248 -2.28 5.21 -22.68
C SER A 248 -1.19 4.14 -22.49
N LEU A 249 -0.38 4.26 -21.44
CA LEU A 249 0.65 3.26 -21.13
C LEU A 249 0.06 1.85 -20.98
N MET A 250 -1.07 1.69 -20.29
CA MET A 250 -1.69 0.38 -20.12
C MET A 250 -2.13 -0.22 -21.45
N LYS A 251 -2.69 0.61 -22.33
CA LYS A 251 -3.04 0.19 -23.69
C LYS A 251 -1.80 -0.25 -24.46
N ASP A 252 -0.75 0.57 -24.47
CA ASP A 252 0.49 0.27 -25.21
C ASP A 252 1.18 -1.01 -24.70
N ILE A 253 1.13 -1.28 -23.39
CA ILE A 253 1.66 -2.51 -22.79
C ILE A 253 0.93 -3.74 -23.31
N TRP A 254 -0.41 -3.69 -23.32
CA TRP A 254 -1.23 -4.85 -23.66
C TRP A 254 -1.43 -5.06 -25.16
N ASP A 255 -1.35 -4.00 -25.97
CA ASP A 255 -1.31 -4.09 -27.44
C ASP A 255 0.07 -4.54 -27.97
N GLY A 256 1.08 -4.59 -27.10
CA GLY A 256 2.47 -4.90 -27.42
C GLY A 256 2.87 -6.36 -27.20
N ASP A 257 4.11 -6.56 -26.75
CA ASP A 257 4.75 -7.87 -26.56
C ASP A 257 4.15 -8.70 -25.41
N LEU A 258 3.33 -8.10 -24.56
CA LEU A 258 2.67 -8.78 -23.44
C LEU A 258 1.22 -9.21 -23.73
N LEU A 259 0.72 -9.03 -24.96
CA LEU A 259 -0.64 -9.44 -25.33
C LEU A 259 -0.95 -10.91 -25.00
N ALA A 260 0.04 -11.80 -25.15
CA ALA A 260 -0.11 -13.22 -24.82
C ALA A 260 -0.35 -13.51 -23.33
N TYR A 261 -0.01 -12.57 -22.45
CA TYR A 261 -0.22 -12.66 -21.00
C TYR A 261 -1.42 -11.81 -20.53
N TRP A 262 -2.16 -11.24 -21.48
CA TRP A 262 -3.34 -10.45 -21.15
C TRP A 262 -4.41 -11.33 -20.49
N HIS A 263 -5.03 -10.80 -19.46
CA HIS A 263 -6.09 -11.46 -18.71
C HIS A 263 -7.28 -10.51 -18.58
N PRO A 264 -8.54 -10.97 -18.66
CA PRO A 264 -9.73 -10.11 -18.55
C PRO A 264 -9.81 -9.24 -17.29
N LYS A 265 -9.05 -9.58 -16.25
CA LYS A 265 -8.91 -8.75 -15.03
C LYS A 265 -8.41 -7.33 -15.33
N GLU A 266 -7.63 -7.14 -16.39
CA GLU A 266 -7.08 -5.83 -16.73
C GLU A 266 -8.20 -4.86 -17.13
N GLU A 267 -9.18 -5.34 -17.89
CA GLU A 267 -10.39 -4.57 -18.24
C GLU A 267 -11.26 -4.28 -17.00
N LEU A 268 -11.31 -5.22 -16.06
CA LEU A 268 -11.99 -4.99 -14.77
C LEU A 268 -11.29 -3.91 -13.95
N PHE A 269 -9.96 -3.91 -13.91
CA PHE A 269 -9.18 -2.88 -13.22
C PHE A 269 -9.42 -1.48 -13.82
N ASP A 270 -9.62 -1.38 -15.12
CA ASP A 270 -10.03 -0.13 -15.77
C ASP A 270 -11.43 0.31 -15.31
N SER A 271 -12.40 -0.62 -15.27
CA SER A 271 -13.74 -0.35 -14.74
C SER A 271 -13.72 0.07 -13.26
N MET A 272 -12.80 -0.47 -12.45
CA MET A 272 -12.60 -0.05 -11.06
C MET A 272 -12.11 1.39 -10.94
N LEU A 273 -11.25 1.83 -11.85
CA LEU A 273 -10.78 3.22 -11.91
C LEU A 273 -11.89 4.17 -12.35
N GLU A 274 -12.75 3.76 -13.29
CA GLU A 274 -13.95 4.52 -13.68
C GLU A 274 -14.92 4.69 -12.50
N CYS A 275 -15.17 3.63 -11.73
CA CYS A 275 -15.96 3.69 -10.50
C CYS A 275 -15.38 4.66 -9.47
N LEU A 276 -14.05 4.66 -9.29
CA LEU A 276 -13.36 5.58 -8.40
C LEU A 276 -13.54 7.04 -8.84
N ASP A 277 -13.31 7.32 -10.12
CA ASP A 277 -13.42 8.69 -10.67
C ASP A 277 -14.85 9.23 -10.51
N LEU A 278 -15.86 8.40 -10.81
CA LEU A 278 -17.26 8.74 -10.57
C LEU A 278 -17.53 9.02 -9.08
N SER A 279 -17.04 8.18 -8.18
CA SER A 279 -17.22 8.37 -6.73
C SER A 279 -16.61 9.69 -6.24
N LEU A 280 -15.40 10.01 -6.69
CA LEU A 280 -14.72 11.27 -6.39
C LEU A 280 -15.50 12.47 -6.93
N ASN A 281 -16.05 12.37 -8.14
CA ASN A 281 -16.86 13.41 -8.75
C ASN A 281 -18.17 13.63 -7.95
N VAL A 282 -18.89 12.56 -7.60
CA VAL A 282 -20.09 12.62 -6.75
C VAL A 282 -19.77 13.30 -5.42
N MET A 283 -18.72 12.87 -4.71
CA MET A 283 -18.32 13.49 -3.44
C MET A 283 -18.00 14.99 -3.59
N ASN A 284 -17.30 15.37 -4.66
CA ASN A 284 -16.96 16.77 -4.92
C ASN A 284 -18.20 17.63 -5.21
N ILE A 285 -19.14 17.12 -6.00
CA ILE A 285 -20.41 17.78 -6.30
C ILE A 285 -21.25 17.91 -5.03
N LEU A 286 -21.48 16.83 -4.29
CA LEU A 286 -22.28 16.87 -3.07
C LEU A 286 -21.66 17.82 -2.03
N LYS A 287 -20.33 17.79 -1.85
CA LYS A 287 -19.63 18.73 -0.96
C LYS A 287 -19.74 20.18 -1.41
N LYS A 288 -19.70 20.45 -2.72
CA LYS A 288 -19.89 21.79 -3.28
C LYS A 288 -21.28 22.32 -2.96
N TYR A 289 -22.30 21.48 -3.11
CA TYR A 289 -23.69 21.87 -2.88
C TYR A 289 -24.13 21.82 -1.42
N LEU A 290 -23.43 21.10 -0.54
CA LEU A 290 -23.69 21.07 0.91
C LEU A 290 -23.89 22.48 1.52
N ASN A 291 -23.12 23.47 1.04
CA ASN A 291 -23.21 24.86 1.50
C ASN A 291 -24.10 25.76 0.63
N LEU A 292 -24.48 25.32 -0.57
CA LEU A 292 -25.21 26.09 -1.58
C LEU A 292 -26.69 25.66 -1.71
N GLY A 293 -27.10 24.60 -1.02
CA GLY A 293 -28.45 24.02 -1.08
C GLY A 293 -28.43 22.60 -1.66
N GLN A 294 -29.33 22.30 -2.59
CA GLN A 294 -29.39 21.00 -3.25
C GLN A 294 -28.63 21.06 -4.58
N ALA A 295 -27.94 19.97 -4.93
CA ALA A 295 -27.37 19.82 -6.27
C ALA A 295 -28.51 19.82 -7.31
N PRO A 296 -28.41 20.59 -8.40
CA PRO A 296 -29.39 20.58 -9.48
C PRO A 296 -29.62 19.16 -10.02
N ASP A 297 -30.89 18.82 -10.24
CA ASP A 297 -31.29 17.48 -10.69
C ASP A 297 -30.58 17.06 -11.98
N ASN A 298 -30.36 17.97 -12.93
CA ASN A 298 -29.64 17.66 -14.16
C ASN A 298 -28.21 17.14 -13.91
N ILE A 299 -27.51 17.69 -12.91
CA ILE A 299 -26.17 17.23 -12.54
C ILE A 299 -26.24 15.84 -11.91
N LEU A 300 -27.23 15.61 -11.03
CA LEU A 300 -27.43 14.32 -10.40
C LEU A 300 -27.85 13.25 -11.43
N PHE A 301 -28.66 13.61 -12.42
CA PHE A 301 -29.02 12.75 -13.55
C PHE A 301 -27.79 12.40 -14.40
N ASP A 302 -26.91 13.35 -14.70
CA ASP A 302 -25.68 13.07 -15.46
C ASP A 302 -24.76 12.10 -14.70
N LEU A 303 -24.63 12.26 -13.38
CA LEU A 303 -23.87 11.35 -12.52
C LEU A 303 -24.51 9.94 -12.47
N ALA A 304 -25.83 9.86 -12.34
CA ALA A 304 -26.56 8.60 -12.37
C ALA A 304 -26.43 7.88 -13.73
N LEU A 305 -26.48 8.64 -14.84
CA LEU A 305 -26.30 8.13 -16.19
C LEU A 305 -24.88 7.59 -16.41
N ALA A 306 -23.85 8.28 -15.89
CA ALA A 306 -22.49 7.76 -15.88
C ALA A 306 -22.40 6.45 -15.07
N GLY A 307 -23.05 6.40 -13.90
CA GLY A 307 -23.12 5.18 -13.10
C GLY A 307 -23.81 4.00 -13.82
N HIS A 308 -24.90 4.24 -14.55
CA HIS A 308 -25.56 3.22 -15.35
C HIS A 308 -24.67 2.68 -16.47
N ARG A 309 -23.85 3.53 -17.11
CA ARG A 309 -22.88 3.09 -18.13
C ARG A 309 -21.87 2.13 -17.51
N ILE A 310 -21.28 2.49 -16.37
CA ILE A 310 -20.30 1.63 -15.69
C ILE A 310 -20.95 0.31 -15.24
N GLN A 311 -22.18 0.35 -14.72
CA GLN A 311 -22.92 -0.86 -14.36
C GLN A 311 -23.16 -1.78 -15.58
N SER A 312 -23.53 -1.22 -16.74
CA SER A 312 -23.68 -1.98 -17.98
C SER A 312 -22.36 -2.65 -18.38
N ASN A 313 -21.26 -1.88 -18.39
CA ASN A 313 -19.93 -2.37 -18.72
C ASN A 313 -19.50 -3.51 -17.79
N LEU A 314 -19.72 -3.39 -16.48
CA LEU A 314 -19.43 -4.45 -15.50
C LEU A 314 -20.24 -5.72 -15.77
N ASN A 315 -21.53 -5.59 -16.07
CA ASN A 315 -22.39 -6.74 -16.38
C ASN A 315 -21.96 -7.44 -17.68
N GLU A 316 -21.67 -6.67 -18.73
CA GLU A 316 -21.17 -7.21 -20.00
C GLU A 316 -19.81 -7.87 -19.83
N TRP A 317 -18.91 -7.26 -19.07
CA TRP A 317 -17.62 -7.84 -18.70
C TRP A 317 -17.82 -9.18 -18.00
N HIS A 318 -18.72 -9.27 -17.01
CA HIS A 318 -18.95 -10.51 -16.27
C HIS A 318 -19.44 -11.66 -17.16
N LEU A 319 -20.37 -11.36 -18.08
CA LEU A 319 -20.87 -12.34 -19.05
C LEU A 319 -19.74 -12.84 -19.97
N ARG A 320 -18.92 -11.92 -20.51
CA ARG A 320 -17.76 -12.28 -21.34
C ARG A 320 -16.73 -13.07 -20.55
N PHE A 321 -16.46 -12.68 -19.30
CA PHE A 321 -15.50 -13.33 -18.43
C PHE A 321 -15.90 -14.78 -18.11
N GLN A 322 -17.18 -15.03 -17.82
CA GLN A 322 -17.69 -16.39 -17.61
C GLN A 322 -17.55 -17.27 -18.86
N GLN A 323 -17.77 -16.71 -20.06
CA GLN A 323 -17.59 -17.43 -21.32
C GLN A 323 -16.11 -17.73 -21.59
N TRP A 324 -15.25 -16.73 -21.37
CA TRP A 324 -13.80 -16.85 -21.50
C TRP A 324 -13.25 -17.95 -20.58
N GLY A 325 -13.67 -17.98 -19.30
CA GLY A 325 -13.22 -18.98 -18.34
C GLY A 325 -13.57 -20.42 -18.75
N LYS A 326 -14.74 -20.65 -19.36
CA LYS A 326 -15.14 -21.97 -19.88
C LYS A 326 -14.27 -22.44 -21.05
N GLN A 327 -13.71 -21.52 -21.82
CA GLN A 327 -12.84 -21.83 -22.97
C GLN A 327 -11.38 -21.96 -22.55
N ALA A 328 -10.93 -21.12 -21.61
CA ALA A 328 -9.55 -21.03 -21.17
C ALA A 328 -9.14 -22.17 -20.21
N PHE A 329 -10.05 -22.66 -19.36
CA PHE A 329 -9.71 -23.60 -18.29
C PHE A 329 -10.63 -24.82 -18.24
N ALA A 330 -10.21 -25.93 -18.86
CA ALA A 330 -10.94 -27.19 -18.80
C ALA A 330 -10.69 -28.01 -17.51
N THR A 331 -9.64 -27.70 -16.73
CA THR A 331 -9.18 -28.59 -15.64
C THR A 331 -8.65 -27.92 -14.36
N SER A 332 -8.47 -26.60 -14.28
CA SER A 332 -8.04 -25.93 -13.03
C SER A 332 -8.37 -24.44 -13.01
N SER A 333 -8.91 -23.94 -11.89
CA SER A 333 -9.18 -22.51 -11.68
C SER A 333 -7.87 -21.73 -11.56
N ASP A 334 -7.74 -20.68 -12.36
CA ASP A 334 -6.64 -19.72 -12.29
C ASP A 334 -6.80 -18.77 -11.09
N GLU A 335 -5.70 -18.46 -10.40
CA GLU A 335 -5.68 -17.54 -9.25
C GLU A 335 -6.14 -16.14 -9.64
N GLN A 336 -5.73 -15.66 -10.83
CA GLN A 336 -6.10 -14.33 -11.31
C GLN A 336 -7.60 -14.24 -11.60
N SER A 337 -8.19 -15.31 -12.08
CA SER A 337 -9.63 -15.43 -12.30
C SER A 337 -10.43 -15.36 -11.00
N LEU A 338 -9.98 -16.03 -9.93
CA LEU A 338 -10.60 -15.92 -8.60
C LEU A 338 -10.55 -14.48 -8.06
N LEU A 339 -9.40 -13.82 -8.22
CA LEU A 339 -9.24 -12.42 -7.84
C LEU A 339 -10.18 -11.51 -8.63
N ALA A 340 -10.25 -11.70 -9.96
CA ALA A 340 -11.13 -10.93 -10.84
C ALA A 340 -12.61 -11.10 -10.47
N SER A 341 -13.08 -12.32 -10.24
CA SER A 341 -14.45 -12.58 -9.77
C SER A 341 -14.73 -11.88 -8.44
N THR A 342 -13.80 -11.99 -7.48
CA THR A 342 -13.95 -11.35 -6.16
C THR A 342 -14.06 -9.84 -6.29
N TYR A 343 -13.23 -9.23 -7.14
CA TYR A 343 -13.22 -7.79 -7.37
C TYR A 343 -14.45 -7.31 -8.14
N TYR A 344 -14.98 -8.11 -9.08
CA TYR A 344 -16.24 -7.81 -9.76
C TYR A 344 -17.39 -7.69 -8.77
N HIS A 345 -17.53 -8.65 -7.85
CA HIS A 345 -18.59 -8.57 -6.85
C HIS A 345 -18.39 -7.36 -5.92
N ALA A 346 -17.15 -7.09 -5.50
CA ALA A 346 -16.84 -5.94 -4.65
C ALA A 346 -17.12 -4.61 -5.36
N ILE A 347 -16.65 -4.43 -6.59
CA ILE A 347 -16.83 -3.16 -7.32
C ILE A 347 -18.29 -2.91 -7.72
N SER A 348 -19.07 -3.97 -7.96
CA SER A 348 -20.51 -3.86 -8.20
C SER A 348 -21.26 -3.32 -6.98
N ILE A 349 -20.92 -3.80 -5.78
CA ILE A 349 -21.45 -3.26 -4.52
C ILE A 349 -20.95 -1.82 -4.31
N PHE A 350 -19.67 -1.56 -4.57
CA PHE A 350 -19.08 -0.25 -4.41
C PHE A 350 -19.80 0.80 -5.27
N LEU A 351 -20.03 0.50 -6.56
CA LEU A 351 -20.78 1.36 -7.48
C LEU A 351 -22.21 1.64 -6.98
N SER A 352 -22.92 0.62 -6.46
CA SER A 352 -24.23 0.81 -5.82
C SER A 352 -24.14 1.81 -4.66
N GLY A 353 -23.10 1.69 -3.84
CA GLY A 353 -22.82 2.55 -2.68
C GLY A 353 -22.59 4.02 -3.01
N ILE A 354 -22.14 4.34 -4.22
CA ILE A 354 -22.02 5.73 -4.68
C ILE A 354 -23.39 6.43 -4.63
N PHE A 355 -24.49 5.71 -4.86
CA PHE A 355 -25.83 6.28 -4.95
C PHE A 355 -26.68 5.98 -3.73
N ASP A 356 -26.70 4.73 -3.25
CA ASP A 356 -27.63 4.31 -2.20
C ASP A 356 -27.28 4.80 -0.77
N TYR A 357 -26.06 5.33 -0.56
CA TYR A 357 -25.67 5.99 0.68
C TYR A 357 -25.98 7.49 0.69
N ASN A 358 -26.29 8.09 -0.46
CA ASN A 358 -26.46 9.53 -0.62
C ASN A 358 -27.94 9.86 -0.89
N MET A 359 -28.61 10.47 0.08
CA MET A 359 -30.06 10.73 0.04
C MET A 359 -30.48 11.64 -1.12
N GLU A 360 -29.55 12.44 -1.64
CA GLU A 360 -29.73 13.32 -2.80
C GLU A 360 -30.11 12.57 -4.07
N PHE A 361 -29.89 11.26 -4.14
CA PHE A 361 -30.26 10.44 -5.29
C PHE A 361 -31.59 9.70 -5.13
N ASN A 362 -32.27 9.80 -3.98
CA ASN A 362 -33.47 9.01 -3.67
C ASN A 362 -34.65 9.22 -4.64
N HIS A 363 -34.71 10.39 -5.30
CA HIS A 363 -35.75 10.73 -6.27
C HIS A 363 -35.34 10.46 -7.73
N ILE A 364 -34.14 9.93 -7.96
CA ILE A 364 -33.58 9.68 -9.29
C ILE A 364 -33.40 8.17 -9.48
N ILE A 365 -33.64 7.71 -10.71
CA ILE A 365 -33.31 6.33 -11.09
C ILE A 365 -31.78 6.23 -11.18
N THR A 366 -31.20 5.37 -10.35
CA THR A 366 -29.74 5.19 -10.23
C THR A 366 -29.36 3.73 -10.45
N PRO A 367 -28.07 3.42 -10.67
CA PRO A 367 -27.59 2.04 -10.72
C PRO A 367 -27.52 1.37 -9.34
N ALA A 368 -28.17 1.93 -8.30
CA ALA A 368 -28.26 1.30 -7.00
C ALA A 368 -28.88 -0.11 -7.10
N LEU A 369 -28.20 -1.09 -6.51
CA LEU A 369 -28.59 -2.49 -6.56
C LEU A 369 -29.66 -2.79 -5.50
N PRO A 370 -30.68 -3.62 -5.83
CA PRO A 370 -31.61 -4.13 -4.84
C PRO A 370 -30.89 -4.91 -3.74
N LEU A 371 -31.41 -4.87 -2.51
CA LEU A 371 -30.81 -5.55 -1.36
C LEU A 371 -30.51 -7.04 -1.62
N LYS A 372 -31.40 -7.76 -2.30
CA LYS A 372 -31.21 -9.18 -2.65
C LYS A 372 -29.97 -9.39 -3.52
N VAL A 373 -29.72 -8.49 -4.47
CA VAL A 373 -28.55 -8.54 -5.36
C VAL A 373 -27.28 -8.18 -4.59
N ILE A 374 -27.33 -7.17 -3.71
CA ILE A 374 -26.21 -6.86 -2.81
C ILE A 374 -25.84 -8.08 -1.96
N GLN A 375 -26.81 -8.77 -1.37
CA GLN A 375 -26.54 -9.96 -0.55
C GLN A 375 -26.00 -11.14 -1.38
N PHE A 376 -26.41 -11.27 -2.64
CA PHE A 376 -25.80 -12.21 -3.57
C PHE A 376 -24.30 -11.90 -3.79
N HIS A 377 -23.95 -10.63 -4.07
CA HIS A 377 -22.55 -10.24 -4.21
C HIS A 377 -21.76 -10.44 -2.90
N VAL A 378 -22.32 -10.08 -1.73
CA VAL A 378 -21.68 -10.31 -0.43
C VAL A 378 -21.34 -11.78 -0.25
N THR A 379 -22.31 -12.68 -0.49
CA THR A 379 -22.10 -14.14 -0.32
C THR A 379 -20.98 -14.64 -1.24
N ASN A 380 -20.98 -14.26 -2.52
CA ASN A 380 -19.91 -14.65 -3.44
C ASN A 380 -18.54 -14.09 -3.05
N ILE A 381 -18.46 -12.87 -2.50
CA ILE A 381 -17.18 -12.33 -1.99
C ILE A 381 -16.67 -13.21 -0.85
N LEU A 382 -17.54 -13.64 0.07
CA LEU A 382 -17.12 -14.49 1.19
C LEU A 382 -16.64 -15.85 0.73
N ASP A 383 -17.42 -16.51 -0.15
CA ASP A 383 -17.07 -17.84 -0.67
C ASP A 383 -15.75 -17.81 -1.45
N LEU A 384 -15.55 -16.79 -2.30
CA LEU A 384 -14.32 -16.62 -3.07
C LEU A 384 -13.13 -16.23 -2.18
N ALA A 385 -13.33 -15.36 -1.19
CA ALA A 385 -12.27 -14.96 -0.27
C ALA A 385 -11.80 -16.15 0.58
N GLU A 386 -12.72 -16.99 1.07
CA GLU A 386 -12.41 -18.22 1.78
C GLU A 386 -11.60 -19.18 0.87
N LEU A 387 -12.06 -19.39 -0.37
CA LEU A 387 -11.32 -20.18 -1.35
C LEU A 387 -9.91 -19.64 -1.59
N ILE A 388 -9.77 -18.33 -1.83
CA ILE A 388 -8.47 -17.67 -2.03
C ILE A 388 -7.52 -17.89 -0.85
N LEU A 389 -8.01 -17.73 0.39
CA LEU A 389 -7.21 -17.88 1.61
C LEU A 389 -6.67 -19.30 1.81
N HIS A 390 -7.40 -20.31 1.34
CA HIS A 390 -7.10 -21.72 1.61
C HIS A 390 -6.42 -22.44 0.45
N THR A 391 -6.67 -22.05 -0.80
CA THR A 391 -6.22 -22.84 -1.96
C THR A 391 -5.26 -22.10 -2.90
N THR A 392 -5.01 -20.81 -2.70
CA THR A 392 -4.18 -20.01 -3.61
C THR A 392 -2.94 -19.45 -2.93
N ARG A 393 -2.00 -18.96 -3.76
CA ARG A 393 -0.82 -18.23 -3.30
C ARG A 393 -1.01 -16.72 -3.32
N LEU A 394 -2.20 -16.21 -3.69
CA LEU A 394 -2.45 -14.77 -3.75
C LEU A 394 -2.12 -14.09 -2.42
N SER A 395 -1.49 -12.92 -2.50
CA SER A 395 -1.23 -12.12 -1.32
C SER A 395 -2.57 -11.72 -0.69
N ARG A 396 -2.69 -12.04 0.59
CA ARG A 396 -3.93 -11.85 1.36
C ARG A 396 -4.33 -10.39 1.50
N VAL A 397 -3.38 -9.48 1.33
CA VAL A 397 -3.60 -8.02 1.30
C VAL A 397 -4.59 -7.63 0.19
N LEU A 398 -4.64 -8.40 -0.91
CA LEU A 398 -5.59 -8.18 -2.00
C LEU A 398 -7.05 -8.39 -1.58
N LEU A 399 -7.32 -9.08 -0.47
CA LEU A 399 -8.66 -9.30 0.04
C LEU A 399 -9.20 -8.14 0.89
N PHE A 400 -8.39 -7.14 1.23
CA PHE A 400 -8.85 -6.03 2.07
C PHE A 400 -9.96 -5.20 1.43
N PHE A 401 -9.85 -4.87 0.14
CA PHE A 401 -10.90 -4.12 -0.55
C PHE A 401 -12.22 -4.92 -0.61
N PRO A 402 -12.25 -6.17 -1.11
CA PRO A 402 -13.47 -6.96 -1.12
C PRO A 402 -14.08 -7.21 0.26
N LEU A 403 -13.28 -7.58 1.26
CA LEU A 403 -13.78 -7.87 2.61
C LEU A 403 -14.33 -6.61 3.30
N ARG A 404 -13.71 -5.45 3.08
CA ARG A 404 -14.23 -4.17 3.58
C ARG A 404 -15.60 -3.85 2.96
N VAL A 405 -15.72 -3.99 1.63
CA VAL A 405 -16.98 -3.74 0.93
C VAL A 405 -18.08 -4.71 1.36
N ALA A 406 -17.77 -6.02 1.43
CA ALA A 406 -18.70 -7.03 1.93
C ALA A 406 -19.10 -6.76 3.39
N GLY A 407 -18.15 -6.36 4.24
CA GLY A 407 -18.38 -6.03 5.64
C GLY A 407 -19.31 -4.85 5.83
N ALA A 408 -19.18 -3.80 5.01
CA ALA A 408 -20.08 -2.66 5.02
C ALA A 408 -21.53 -3.02 4.63
N ARG A 409 -21.73 -4.14 3.92
CA ARG A 409 -23.04 -4.63 3.48
C ARG A 409 -23.49 -5.92 4.16
N ALA A 410 -22.75 -6.42 5.14
CA ALA A 410 -23.11 -7.63 5.86
C ALA A 410 -24.36 -7.41 6.71
N ARG A 411 -25.35 -8.31 6.58
CA ARG A 411 -26.65 -8.21 7.29
C ARG A 411 -26.82 -9.23 8.39
N THR A 412 -26.17 -10.38 8.27
CA THR A 412 -26.33 -11.49 9.23
C THR A 412 -25.13 -11.62 10.16
N THR A 413 -25.36 -12.14 11.37
CA THR A 413 -24.29 -12.47 12.31
C THR A 413 -23.31 -13.48 11.72
N LEU A 414 -23.78 -14.40 10.87
CA LEU A 414 -22.95 -15.37 10.17
C LEU A 414 -21.96 -14.67 9.22
N GLN A 415 -22.45 -13.79 8.34
CA GLN A 415 -21.59 -13.02 7.41
C GLN A 415 -20.56 -12.19 8.18
N LYS A 416 -20.98 -11.46 9.22
CA LYS A 416 -20.09 -10.67 10.07
C LYS A 416 -19.01 -11.56 10.71
N GLY A 417 -19.41 -12.72 11.24
CA GLY A 417 -18.50 -13.71 11.82
C GLY A 417 -17.47 -14.24 10.81
N MET A 418 -17.90 -14.62 9.60
CA MET A 418 -17.00 -15.08 8.53
C MET A 418 -15.96 -14.02 8.16
N ILE A 419 -16.36 -12.76 8.04
CA ILE A 419 -15.46 -11.65 7.72
C ILE A 419 -14.42 -11.45 8.82
N LEU A 420 -14.84 -11.45 10.09
CA LEU A 420 -13.93 -11.33 11.22
C LEU A 420 -12.94 -12.50 11.30
N LEU A 421 -13.40 -13.73 10.99
CA LEU A 421 -12.53 -14.91 10.95
C LEU A 421 -11.48 -14.79 9.84
N MET A 422 -11.88 -14.38 8.63
CA MET A 422 -10.96 -14.17 7.52
C MET A 422 -9.95 -13.06 7.82
N LEU A 423 -10.38 -11.90 8.33
CA LEU A 423 -9.46 -10.82 8.70
C LEU A 423 -8.49 -11.25 9.81
N LYS A 424 -8.97 -12.01 10.80
CA LYS A 424 -8.11 -12.62 11.83
C LYS A 424 -7.10 -13.58 11.22
N GLU A 425 -7.49 -14.42 10.26
CA GLU A 425 -6.56 -15.29 9.56
C GLU A 425 -5.47 -14.49 8.85
N ILE A 426 -5.83 -13.42 8.13
CA ILE A 426 -4.89 -12.53 7.45
C ILE A 426 -3.90 -11.91 8.46
N SER A 427 -4.41 -11.43 9.60
CA SER A 427 -3.61 -10.90 10.71
C SER A 427 -2.60 -11.93 11.25
N THR A 428 -3.07 -13.15 11.52
CA THR A 428 -2.21 -14.24 12.04
C THR A 428 -1.17 -14.73 11.02
N ARG A 429 -1.41 -14.53 9.73
CA ARG A 429 -0.49 -14.83 8.63
C ARG A 429 0.31 -13.59 8.23
N SER A 430 0.85 -12.92 9.24
CA SER A 430 1.79 -11.80 9.19
C SER A 430 1.26 -10.42 8.85
N PHE A 431 0.06 -10.26 8.26
CA PHE A 431 -0.47 -8.94 7.88
C PHE A 431 -1.37 -8.33 8.96
N ILE A 432 -0.75 -7.90 10.06
CA ILE A 432 -1.45 -7.43 11.27
C ILE A 432 -2.36 -6.21 11.04
N VAL A 433 -2.15 -5.46 9.95
CA VAL A 433 -3.03 -4.36 9.52
C VAL A 433 -4.49 -4.77 9.33
N ALA A 434 -4.77 -6.07 9.14
CA ALA A 434 -6.14 -6.59 9.09
C ALA A 434 -6.95 -6.28 10.37
N ASP A 435 -6.29 -6.05 11.50
CA ASP A 435 -6.93 -5.65 12.76
C ASP A 435 -7.53 -4.23 12.68
N ALA A 436 -6.98 -3.32 11.87
CA ALA A 436 -7.60 -2.02 11.62
C ALA A 436 -8.93 -2.16 10.88
N PHE A 437 -8.97 -3.01 9.83
CA PHE A 437 -10.21 -3.32 9.11
C PHE A 437 -11.24 -3.99 10.02
N THR A 438 -10.80 -4.87 10.91
CA THR A 438 -11.66 -5.49 11.93
C THR A 438 -12.28 -4.42 12.84
N THR A 439 -11.46 -3.51 13.36
CA THR A 439 -11.91 -2.44 14.26
C THR A 439 -12.90 -1.50 13.55
N ASP A 440 -12.62 -1.13 12.30
CA ASP A 440 -13.49 -0.24 11.53
C ASP A 440 -14.85 -0.87 11.22
N LEU A 441 -14.87 -2.16 10.84
CA LEU A 441 -16.12 -2.87 10.59
C LEU A 441 -16.94 -3.08 11.86
N GLN A 442 -16.30 -3.38 12.99
CA GLN A 442 -16.99 -3.49 14.27
C GLN A 442 -17.66 -2.15 14.65
N ARG A 443 -16.93 -1.03 14.54
CA ARG A 443 -17.52 0.30 14.77
C ARG A 443 -18.70 0.59 13.86
N LEU A 444 -18.61 0.22 12.58
CA LEU A 444 -19.70 0.39 11.61
C LEU A 444 -20.93 -0.47 11.95
N TRP A 445 -20.75 -1.63 12.56
CA TRP A 445 -21.85 -2.51 12.94
C TRP A 445 -22.50 -2.14 14.26
N ASP A 446 -21.77 -1.42 15.12
CA ASP A 446 -22.23 -0.91 16.41
C ASP A 446 -22.92 0.46 16.29
N SER A 447 -22.70 1.19 15.18
CA SER A 447 -23.41 2.43 14.81
C SER A 447 -24.75 2.14 14.17
#